data_AF-A0A3N6D5I8-F1
#
_entry.id   AF-A0A3N6D5I8-F1
#
_cell.length_a   1.000
_cell.length_b   1.000
_cell.length_c   1.000
_cell.angle_alpha   90.00
_cell.angle_beta   90.00
_cell.angle_gamma   90.00
#
_symmetry.space_group_name_H-M   'P 1'
#
loop_
_entity.id
_entity.type
_entity.pdbx_description
1 polymer ?
#
loop_
_entity_poly.entity_id
_entity_poly.type
_entity_poly.pdbx_seq_one_letter_code
_entity_poly.pdbx_strand_id
1 'polypeptide(L)'
;MSTGRALRTRERVAIRAAVVFVLLIALGGGLGLASEGIEGRTALRDGPVGTLTPVDRECGKEFCDWIGTFTGTDGTATERDVELRDAVDARRDDVPPGAIDGVRLAEGGGTAYTADYGWHAPVAKGAALAAVGLAVAAGLVLMLRRHRGAAVSR
;
A
#
# COMPACT_ATOMS: atom_id res chain seq x y z
N MET A 1 -44.53 5.05 -4.85
CA MET A 1 -44.32 5.77 -3.57
C MET A 1 -43.59 4.86 -2.61
N SER A 2 -42.29 5.07 -2.40
CA SER A 2 -41.53 4.30 -1.40
C SER A 2 -41.74 4.93 -0.03
N THR A 3 -42.45 4.23 0.86
CA THR A 3 -42.66 4.60 2.26
C THR A 3 -41.34 4.44 3.01
N GLY A 4 -40.54 5.52 3.06
CA GLY A 4 -39.26 5.54 3.78
C GLY A 4 -39.47 5.33 5.28
N ARG A 5 -39.18 4.12 5.76
CA ARG A 5 -39.18 3.79 7.20
C ARG A 5 -38.07 4.60 7.91
N ALA A 6 -38.39 5.21 9.04
CA ALA A 6 -37.41 5.93 9.85
C ALA A 6 -36.40 4.95 10.49
N LEU A 7 -35.11 5.27 10.38
CA LEU A 7 -34.02 4.47 10.95
C LEU A 7 -34.06 4.48 12.49
N ARG A 8 -34.00 3.30 13.09
CA ARG A 8 -33.91 3.06 14.53
C ARG A 8 -32.56 3.55 15.08
N THR A 9 -32.49 3.88 16.37
CA THR A 9 -31.25 4.37 17.02
C THR A 9 -30.08 3.40 16.83
N ARG A 10 -30.32 2.09 16.94
CA ARG A 10 -29.30 1.04 16.70
C ARG A 10 -28.75 1.07 15.28
N GLU A 11 -29.59 1.30 14.28
CA GLU A 11 -29.18 1.37 12.87
C GLU A 11 -28.31 2.61 12.61
N ARG A 12 -28.61 3.75 13.26
CA ARG A 12 -27.76 4.95 13.17
C ARG A 12 -26.38 4.74 13.79
N VAL A 13 -26.32 4.03 14.92
CA VAL A 13 -25.04 3.70 15.57
C VAL A 13 -24.24 2.75 14.68
N ALA A 14 -24.88 1.72 14.11
CA ALA A 14 -24.24 0.80 13.18
C ALA A 14 -23.68 1.51 11.93
N ILE A 15 -24.43 2.42 11.32
CA ILE A 15 -23.96 3.17 10.14
C ILE A 15 -22.76 4.07 10.51
N ARG A 16 -22.79 4.71 11.69
CA ARG A 16 -21.64 5.53 12.15
C ARG A 16 -20.40 4.67 12.37
N ALA A 17 -20.54 3.51 13.01
CA ALA A 17 -19.45 2.56 13.18
C ALA A 17 -18.90 2.09 11.82
N ALA A 18 -19.80 1.78 10.86
CA ALA A 18 -19.42 1.41 9.51
C ALA A 18 -18.66 2.53 8.77
N VAL A 19 -19.09 3.79 8.90
CA VAL A 19 -18.36 4.94 8.34
C VAL A 19 -16.95 5.04 8.90
N VAL A 20 -16.79 4.95 10.23
CA VAL A 20 -15.46 4.99 10.86
C VAL A 20 -14.60 3.83 10.39
N PHE A 21 -15.15 2.63 10.37
CA PHE A 21 -14.43 1.43 9.92
C PHE A 21 -13.96 1.55 8.46
N VAL A 22 -14.83 1.99 7.56
CA VAL A 22 -14.47 2.22 6.14
C VAL A 22 -13.36 3.25 6.01
N LEU A 23 -13.43 4.36 6.77
CA LEU A 23 -12.39 5.38 6.74
C LEU A 23 -11.06 4.86 7.27
N LEU A 24 -11.07 4.04 8.33
CA LEU A 24 -9.85 3.43 8.87
C LEU A 24 -9.19 2.50 7.84
N ILE A 25 -9.96 1.65 7.17
CA ILE A 25 -9.43 0.76 6.12
C ILE A 25 -8.92 1.57 4.93
N ALA A 26 -9.70 2.54 4.47
CA ALA A 26 -9.35 3.30 3.28
C ALA A 26 -8.12 4.19 3.50
N LEU A 27 -8.01 4.82 4.66
CA LEU A 27 -6.85 5.64 5.01
C LEU A 27 -5.66 4.76 5.36
N GLY A 28 -5.82 3.75 6.23
CA GLY A 28 -4.72 2.87 6.64
C GLY A 28 -4.14 2.08 5.47
N GLY A 29 -4.99 1.37 4.73
CA GLY A 29 -4.57 0.61 3.55
C GLY A 29 -4.11 1.53 2.41
N GLY A 30 -4.77 2.68 2.22
CA GLY A 30 -4.42 3.62 1.16
C GLY A 30 -3.06 4.27 1.40
N LEU A 31 -2.78 4.67 2.64
CA LEU A 31 -1.48 5.22 3.04
C LEU A 31 -0.38 4.18 2.93
N GLY A 32 -0.60 2.93 3.37
CA GLY A 32 0.40 1.87 3.28
C GLY A 32 0.84 1.58 1.85
N LEU A 33 -0.11 1.50 0.92
CA LEU A 33 0.20 1.32 -0.51
C LEU A 33 0.87 2.56 -1.11
N ALA A 34 0.43 3.76 -0.74
CA ALA A 34 1.02 4.98 -1.26
C ALA A 34 2.45 5.20 -0.72
N SER A 35 2.72 4.84 0.53
CA SER A 35 4.05 4.99 1.14
C SER A 35 5.09 4.12 0.44
N GLU A 36 4.75 2.88 0.09
CA GLU A 36 5.64 1.99 -0.66
C GLU A 36 6.06 2.60 -2.02
N GLY A 37 5.11 3.20 -2.74
CA GLY A 37 5.41 3.87 -4.00
C GLY A 37 6.22 5.16 -3.82
N ILE A 38 5.95 5.92 -2.75
CA ILE A 38 6.74 7.12 -2.44
C ILE A 38 8.17 6.73 -2.05
N GLU A 39 8.35 5.70 -1.24
CA GLU A 39 9.65 5.17 -0.82
C GLU A 39 10.45 4.65 -2.02
N GLY A 40 9.84 3.87 -2.91
CA GLY A 40 10.53 3.46 -4.13
C GLY A 40 10.90 4.65 -5.02
N ARG A 41 10.05 5.69 -5.11
CA ARG A 41 10.40 6.91 -5.83
C ARG A 41 11.58 7.66 -5.20
N THR A 42 11.63 7.77 -3.87
CA THR A 42 12.73 8.45 -3.17
C THR A 42 14.01 7.64 -3.30
N ALA A 43 13.96 6.32 -3.16
CA ALA A 43 15.08 5.41 -3.41
C ALA A 43 15.62 5.57 -4.84
N LEU A 44 14.73 5.55 -5.84
CA LEU A 44 15.11 5.74 -7.25
C LEU A 44 15.77 7.09 -7.55
N ARG A 45 15.37 8.15 -6.83
CA ARG A 45 15.86 9.51 -7.04
C ARG A 45 17.18 9.76 -6.31
N ASP A 46 17.21 9.43 -5.02
CA ASP A 46 18.21 9.91 -4.07
C ASP A 46 19.01 8.76 -3.43
N GLY A 47 18.54 7.51 -3.54
CA GLY A 47 19.17 6.33 -2.95
C GLY A 47 20.49 5.93 -3.64
N PRO A 48 21.43 5.33 -2.89
CA PRO A 48 22.69 4.87 -3.44
C PRO A 48 22.46 3.74 -4.43
N VAL A 49 23.20 3.78 -5.54
CA VAL A 49 23.18 2.74 -6.56
C VAL A 49 24.14 1.64 -6.14
N GLY A 50 23.74 0.40 -6.36
CA GLY A 50 24.57 -0.75 -6.03
C GLY A 50 24.10 -2.03 -6.70
N THR A 51 24.55 -3.12 -6.10
CA THR A 51 24.27 -4.48 -6.51
C THR A 51 23.66 -5.23 -5.34
N LEU A 52 22.55 -5.93 -5.57
CA LEU A 52 21.98 -6.85 -4.60
C LEU A 52 22.46 -8.26 -4.93
N THR A 53 22.98 -8.98 -3.95
CA THR A 53 23.24 -10.43 -4.06
C THR A 53 22.16 -11.16 -3.28
N PRO A 54 21.15 -11.76 -3.94
CA PRO A 54 20.12 -12.53 -3.27
C PRO A 54 20.73 -13.74 -2.57
N VAL A 55 20.31 -13.97 -1.32
CA VAL A 55 20.74 -15.12 -0.51
C VAL A 55 19.57 -16.00 -0.12
N ASP A 56 18.37 -15.43 -0.02
CA ASP A 56 17.15 -16.14 0.32
C ASP A 56 15.93 -15.43 -0.27
N ARG A 57 14.73 -15.92 0.04
CA ARG A 57 13.45 -15.31 -0.29
C ARG A 57 12.54 -15.28 0.94
N GLU A 58 11.74 -14.24 1.06
CA GLU A 58 10.62 -14.21 2.01
C GLU A 58 9.31 -14.37 1.24
N CYS A 59 8.52 -15.37 1.63
CA CYS A 59 7.27 -15.70 0.96
C CYS A 59 6.07 -15.40 1.83
N GLY A 60 5.23 -14.48 1.35
CA GLY A 60 3.86 -14.32 1.81
C GLY A 60 2.92 -15.43 1.30
N LYS A 61 1.62 -15.15 1.38
CA LYS A 61 0.58 -16.07 0.87
C LYS A 61 0.50 -16.09 -0.66
N GLU A 62 0.75 -14.94 -1.29
CA GLU A 62 0.49 -14.74 -2.72
C GLU A 62 1.74 -14.33 -3.51
N PHE A 63 2.78 -13.83 -2.84
CA PHE A 63 4.00 -13.31 -3.45
C PHE A 63 5.22 -13.74 -2.62
N CYS A 64 6.37 -13.81 -3.26
CA CYS A 64 7.66 -13.93 -2.60
C CYS A 64 8.55 -12.79 -3.08
N ASP A 65 9.40 -12.29 -2.20
CA ASP A 65 10.38 -11.24 -2.47
C ASP A 65 11.78 -11.81 -2.20
N TRP A 66 12.76 -11.42 -3.01
CA TRP A 66 14.16 -11.82 -2.80
C TRP A 66 14.76 -11.04 -1.63
N ILE A 67 15.52 -11.71 -0.77
CA ILE A 67 16.28 -11.08 0.31
C ILE A 67 17.76 -11.29 0.05
N GLY A 68 18.55 -10.23 0.19
CA GLY A 68 19.95 -10.23 -0.19
C GLY A 68 20.83 -9.31 0.63
N THR A 69 22.10 -9.29 0.22
CA THR A 69 23.05 -8.26 0.66
C THR A 69 23.16 -7.21 -0.44
N PHE A 70 22.87 -5.95 -0.10
CA PHE A 70 23.14 -4.81 -0.97
C PHE A 70 24.59 -4.35 -0.78
N THR A 71 25.27 -4.03 -1.87
CA THR A 71 26.59 -3.40 -1.85
C THR A 71 26.57 -2.20 -2.80
N GLY A 72 26.83 -1.00 -2.27
CA GLY A 72 26.90 0.23 -3.05
C GLY A 72 28.08 0.20 -4.01
N THR A 73 27.88 0.75 -5.22
CA THR A 73 28.91 0.79 -6.26
C THR A 73 30.16 1.58 -5.84
N ASP A 74 29.99 2.55 -4.94
CA ASP A 74 31.06 3.36 -4.36
C ASP A 74 31.71 2.72 -3.12
N GLY A 75 31.23 1.54 -2.70
CA GLY A 75 31.70 0.83 -1.51
C GLY A 75 31.35 1.49 -0.19
N THR A 76 30.50 2.53 -0.17
CA THR A 76 30.18 3.29 1.05
C THR A 76 29.03 2.69 1.86
N ALA A 77 28.18 1.90 1.20
CA ALA A 77 27.04 1.24 1.80
C ALA A 77 27.11 -0.28 1.61
N THR A 78 26.92 -1.04 2.68
CA THR A 78 26.71 -2.48 2.62
C THR A 78 25.64 -2.83 3.62
N GLU A 79 24.49 -3.28 3.13
CA GLU A 79 23.35 -3.63 3.97
C GLU A 79 23.00 -5.10 3.75
N ARG A 80 22.62 -5.78 4.83
CA ARG A 80 22.17 -7.17 4.81
C ARG A 80 20.67 -7.23 5.01
N ASP A 81 20.11 -8.39 4.69
CA ASP A 81 18.67 -8.66 4.86
C ASP A 81 17.81 -7.63 4.12
N VAL A 82 18.28 -7.22 2.94
CA VAL A 82 17.62 -6.22 2.09
C VAL A 82 16.62 -6.91 1.18
N GLU A 83 15.36 -6.49 1.29
CA GLU A 83 14.28 -6.96 0.43
C GLU A 83 14.35 -6.28 -0.94
N LEU A 84 14.34 -7.08 -2.01
CA LEU A 84 14.22 -6.57 -3.37
C LEU A 84 12.76 -6.38 -3.73
N ARG A 85 12.37 -5.14 -3.97
CA ARG A 85 11.11 -4.81 -4.63
C ARG A 85 11.38 -4.73 -6.13
N ASP A 86 10.60 -5.51 -6.90
CA ASP A 86 10.52 -5.53 -8.37
C ASP A 86 11.43 -6.53 -9.13
N ALA A 87 11.70 -6.29 -10.42
CA ALA A 87 11.43 -7.09 -11.62
C ALA A 87 11.82 -8.58 -11.70
N VAL A 88 12.46 -9.13 -10.68
CA VAL A 88 12.77 -10.55 -10.61
C VAL A 88 11.74 -11.23 -9.72
N ASP A 89 10.67 -11.73 -10.34
CA ASP A 89 9.67 -12.55 -9.64
C ASP A 89 10.35 -13.69 -8.90
N ALA A 90 10.21 -13.72 -7.57
CA ALA A 90 10.61 -14.88 -6.79
C ALA A 90 9.43 -15.84 -6.71
N ARG A 91 9.66 -17.11 -7.06
CA ARG A 91 8.73 -18.19 -6.73
C ARG A 91 9.27 -18.98 -5.54
N ARG A 92 8.35 -19.66 -4.88
CA ARG A 92 8.62 -20.47 -3.69
C ARG A 92 9.68 -21.55 -3.89
N ASP A 93 9.94 -21.99 -5.12
CA ASP A 93 10.89 -23.06 -5.42
C ASP A 93 12.07 -22.58 -6.28
N ASP A 94 12.18 -21.27 -6.53
CA ASP A 94 13.25 -20.74 -7.37
C ASP A 94 14.61 -20.80 -6.65
N VAL A 95 15.68 -20.91 -7.43
CA VAL A 95 17.04 -20.76 -6.90
C VAL A 95 17.38 -19.27 -6.89
N PRO A 96 18.05 -18.74 -5.85
CA PRO A 96 18.51 -17.36 -5.85
C PRO A 96 19.26 -17.04 -7.15
N PRO A 97 18.87 -15.97 -7.87
CA PRO A 97 19.57 -15.60 -9.09
C PRO A 97 20.97 -15.08 -8.75
N GLY A 98 21.76 -14.82 -9.79
CA GLY A 98 23.02 -14.10 -9.62
C GLY A 98 22.81 -12.69 -9.06
N ALA A 99 23.93 -12.00 -8.84
CA ALA A 99 23.90 -10.61 -8.41
C ALA A 99 23.09 -9.74 -9.39
N ILE A 100 22.28 -8.84 -8.84
CA ILE A 100 21.37 -7.95 -9.56
C ILE A 100 21.93 -6.54 -9.45
N ASP A 101 22.43 -6.03 -10.57
CA ASP A 101 23.04 -4.71 -10.65
C ASP A 101 22.01 -3.60 -10.84
N GLY A 102 22.41 -2.37 -10.52
CA GLY A 102 21.60 -1.18 -10.80
C GLY A 102 20.40 -1.01 -9.87
N VAL A 103 20.42 -1.68 -8.72
CA VAL A 103 19.42 -1.51 -7.66
C VAL A 103 19.70 -0.25 -6.86
N ARG A 104 18.65 0.33 -6.27
CA ARG A 104 18.71 1.53 -5.44
C ARG A 104 18.21 1.23 -4.04
N LEU A 105 19.04 1.50 -3.04
CA LEU A 105 18.68 1.27 -1.65
C LEU A 105 17.75 2.36 -1.13
N ALA A 106 16.71 1.97 -0.41
CA ALA A 106 15.80 2.87 0.29
C ALA A 106 16.46 3.54 1.49
N GLU A 107 15.91 4.69 1.88
CA GLU A 107 16.30 5.34 3.12
C GLU A 107 15.91 4.45 4.31
N GLY A 108 16.90 3.97 5.07
CA GLY A 108 16.71 3.02 6.16
C GLY A 108 17.25 1.61 5.88
N GLY A 109 17.67 1.32 4.65
CA GLY A 109 18.49 0.15 4.31
C GLY A 109 17.76 -1.20 4.23
N GLY A 110 16.48 -1.28 4.60
CA GLY A 110 15.72 -2.54 4.59
C GLY A 110 15.22 -2.99 3.22
N THR A 111 15.14 -2.07 2.25
CA THR A 111 14.51 -2.32 0.96
C THR A 111 15.39 -1.78 -0.17
N ALA A 112 15.47 -2.49 -1.29
CA ALA A 112 16.08 -2.02 -2.52
C ALA A 112 15.11 -2.15 -3.69
N TYR A 113 15.21 -1.25 -4.67
CA TYR A 113 14.33 -1.18 -5.83
C TYR A 113 15.15 -1.31 -7.12
N THR A 114 14.67 -2.06 -8.10
CA THR A 114 15.26 -2.05 -9.45
C THR A 114 14.99 -0.72 -10.15
N ALA A 115 15.84 -0.34 -11.11
CA ALA A 115 15.73 0.96 -11.80
C ALA A 115 14.43 1.14 -12.60
N ASP A 116 13.76 0.04 -12.95
CA ASP A 116 12.49 -0.01 -13.66
C ASP A 116 11.26 -0.04 -12.74
N TYR A 117 11.44 0.09 -11.42
CA TYR A 117 10.34 0.06 -10.46
C TYR A 117 9.22 1.04 -10.77
N GLY A 118 8.04 0.45 -11.01
CA GLY A 118 6.80 1.14 -11.36
C GLY A 118 6.10 1.81 -10.19
N TRP A 119 6.77 2.75 -9.51
CA TRP A 119 6.28 3.45 -8.31
C TRP A 119 4.89 4.10 -8.45
N HIS A 120 4.48 4.43 -9.67
CA HIS A 120 3.16 5.00 -9.95
C HIS A 120 2.01 4.06 -9.59
N ALA A 121 2.17 2.75 -9.78
CA ALA A 121 1.11 1.77 -9.55
C ALA A 121 0.69 1.69 -8.08
N PRO A 122 1.59 1.51 -7.09
CA PRO A 122 1.22 1.50 -5.67
C PRO A 122 0.64 2.84 -5.20
N VAL A 123 1.19 3.97 -5.66
CA VAL A 123 0.61 5.31 -5.38
C VAL A 123 -0.81 5.43 -5.91
N ALA A 124 -1.05 5.01 -7.16
CA ALA A 124 -2.37 5.07 -7.78
C ALA A 124 -3.38 4.16 -7.06
N LYS A 125 -2.97 2.95 -6.67
CA LYS A 125 -3.80 2.03 -5.88
C LYS A 125 -4.17 2.63 -4.53
N GLY A 126 -3.20 3.20 -3.82
CA GLY A 126 -3.42 3.86 -2.53
C GLY A 126 -4.39 5.05 -2.63
N ALA A 127 -4.19 5.91 -3.64
CA ALA A 127 -5.07 7.04 -3.91
C ALA A 127 -6.50 6.60 -4.29
N ALA A 128 -6.63 5.57 -5.13
CA ALA A 128 -7.92 5.03 -5.54
C ALA A 128 -8.67 4.44 -4.34
N LEU A 129 -7.99 3.69 -3.47
CA LEU A 129 -8.60 3.12 -2.27
C LEU A 129 -9.11 4.20 -1.32
N ALA A 130 -8.33 5.27 -1.10
CA ALA A 130 -8.74 6.41 -0.31
C ALA A 130 -9.97 7.12 -0.90
N ALA A 131 -9.99 7.35 -2.23
CA ALA A 131 -11.09 7.99 -2.93
C ALA A 131 -12.40 7.17 -2.85
N VAL A 132 -12.31 5.86 -3.06
CA VAL A 132 -13.46 4.94 -2.95
C VAL A 132 -13.99 4.92 -1.52
N GLY A 133 -13.11 4.81 -0.52
CA GLY A 133 -13.51 4.83 0.89
C GLY A 133 -14.24 6.12 1.29
N LEU A 134 -13.73 7.26 0.82
CA LEU A 134 -14.38 8.56 1.02
C LEU A 134 -15.76 8.62 0.35
N ALA A 135 -15.89 8.13 -0.88
CA ALA A 135 -17.17 8.09 -1.59
C ALA A 135 -18.21 7.23 -0.86
N VAL A 136 -17.81 6.06 -0.36
CA VAL A 136 -18.67 5.17 0.44
C VAL A 136 -19.08 5.84 1.76
N ALA A 137 -18.13 6.42 2.49
CA ALA A 137 -18.40 7.13 3.74
C ALA A 137 -19.36 8.31 3.51
N ALA A 138 -19.14 9.11 2.47
CA ALA A 138 -20.03 10.21 2.09
C ALA A 138 -21.44 9.71 1.74
N GLY A 139 -21.55 8.62 0.97
CA GLY A 139 -22.82 7.99 0.64
C GLY A 139 -23.62 7.56 1.87
N LEU A 140 -22.96 6.91 2.83
CA LEU A 140 -23.57 6.49 4.10
C LEU A 140 -24.05 7.70 4.93
N VAL A 141 -23.27 8.77 4.98
CA VAL A 141 -23.64 10.02 5.66
C VAL A 141 -24.83 10.69 4.97
N LEU A 142 -24.86 10.75 3.64
CA LEU A 142 -25.97 11.31 2.87
C LEU A 142 -27.26 10.50 3.07
N MET A 143 -27.18 9.17 3.14
CA MET A 143 -28.31 8.31 3.50
C MET A 143 -28.85 8.67 4.88
N LEU A 144 -27.99 8.79 5.89
CA LEU A 144 -28.40 9.21 7.24
C LEU A 144 -29.10 10.58 7.23
N ARG A 145 -28.59 11.54 6.45
CA ARG A 145 -29.20 12.88 6.32
C ARG A 145 -30.57 12.81 5.66
N ARG A 146 -30.72 12.05 4.57
CA ARG A 146 -32.01 11.85 3.87
C ARG A 146 -33.07 11.27 4.78
N HIS A 147 -32.73 10.28 5.61
CA HIS A 147 -33.67 9.68 6.56
C HIS A 147 -34.03 10.58 7.76
N ARG A 148 -33.20 11.57 8.09
CA ARG A 148 -33.53 12.58 9.12
C ARG A 148 -34.50 13.64 8.59
N GLY A 149 -34.32 14.10 7.35
CA GLY A 149 -35.20 15.10 6.74
C GLY A 149 -36.65 14.63 6.59
N ALA A 150 -36.86 13.34 6.28
CA ALA A 150 -38.19 12.75 6.14
C ALA A 150 -38.98 12.62 7.47
N ALA A 151 -38.30 12.77 8.62
CA ALA A 151 -38.92 12.63 9.94
C ALA A 151 -39.41 13.95 10.55
N VAL A 152 -39.04 15.11 9.97
CA VAL A 152 -39.34 16.45 10.52
C VAL A 152 -40.52 17.13 9.80
N SER A 153 -40.98 16.58 8.67
CA SER A 153 -42.11 17.14 7.89
C SER A 153 -43.48 16.56 8.29
N ARG A 154 -43.71 16.22 9.56
CA ARG A 154 -45.02 15.83 10.10
C ARG A 154 -45.33 16.61 11.35
#